data_AF-A0A835MBT0-F1
#
_entry.id   AF-A0A835MBT0-F1
#
_cell.length_a   1.000
_cell.length_b   1.000
_cell.length_c   1.000
_cell.angle_alpha   90.00
_cell.angle_beta   90.00
_cell.angle_gamma   90.00
#
_symmetry.space_group_name_H-M   'P 1'
#
loop_
_entity.id
_entity.type
_entity.pdbx_description
1 polymer ?
#
loop_
_entity_poly.entity_id
_entity_poly.type
_entity_poly.pdbx_seq_one_letter_code
_entity_poly.pdbx_strand_id
1 'polypeptide(L)'
;MEEIRRAAAAYYQNLPEEKKRYARFVFSEMDKNGDGKINLKEFMEYLNKDNNSALNNPSFFRALDKNNNGSLDFEEATVLYYIMQSGRALFCKSCNTFLTDVYFSCFHCFTSKDSTVSTYEICCDCFRGKKFTHHDDATFCDNYTLLSQGRSLALAAPPEKRNSVLKKIEMTVGVASVALRRAAGAFYEQLPEKEKKAARKAFKAMDKNRDGQISLREYMKYLKKKKVTDLTHQSIFRALDKDDNGSLDFEEAFLLFYIMQSGRGVFCKSCTTFMPGAYFSCSECFFRVDSESTYEICCDCYGGKRYTHHGGATFCDNYTLLRQSRSAMQEAPVTKRNKVLQNIEKPTRIVILVTGILSLIRDIGGHFHG
;
A
#
# COMPACT_ATOMS: atom_id res chain seq x y z
N MET A 1 12.07 -0.28 -0.63
CA MET A 1 12.86 -0.41 -1.88
C MET A 1 12.83 -1.79 -2.52
N GLU A 2 13.19 -2.90 -1.86
CA GLU A 2 13.45 -4.16 -2.60
C GLU A 2 12.26 -4.67 -3.44
N GLU A 3 11.03 -4.59 -2.94
CA GLU A 3 9.86 -4.96 -3.76
C GLU A 3 9.41 -3.89 -4.76
N ILE A 4 10.04 -2.70 -4.77
CA ILE A 4 10.01 -1.79 -5.92
C ILE A 4 10.85 -2.36 -7.07
N ARG A 5 11.91 -3.12 -6.76
CA ARG A 5 12.72 -3.84 -7.75
C ARG A 5 12.02 -5.09 -8.23
N ARG A 6 11.42 -5.89 -7.34
CA ARG A 6 10.51 -7.00 -7.73
C ARG A 6 9.35 -6.49 -8.59
N ALA A 7 8.85 -5.28 -8.29
CA ALA A 7 7.91 -4.56 -9.13
C ALA A 7 8.47 -4.25 -10.52
N ALA A 8 9.57 -3.52 -10.62
CA ALA A 8 10.20 -3.15 -11.89
C ALA A 8 10.57 -4.38 -12.74
N ALA A 9 11.05 -5.46 -12.14
CA ALA A 9 11.32 -6.72 -12.83
C ALA A 9 10.03 -7.33 -13.41
N ALA A 10 8.98 -7.49 -12.60
CA ALA A 10 7.69 -8.02 -13.05
C ALA A 10 6.99 -7.10 -14.07
N TYR A 11 7.22 -5.78 -13.99
CA TYR A 11 6.80 -4.80 -15.00
C TYR A 11 7.51 -5.08 -16.32
N TYR A 12 8.84 -5.01 -16.27
CA TYR A 12 9.71 -5.02 -17.42
C TYR A 12 9.61 -6.33 -18.17
N GLN A 13 9.49 -7.48 -17.48
CA GLN A 13 9.23 -8.78 -18.09
C GLN A 13 7.96 -8.76 -18.98
N ASN A 14 6.88 -8.15 -18.49
CA ASN A 14 5.58 -8.10 -19.16
C ASN A 14 5.40 -6.92 -20.14
N LEU A 15 6.32 -5.96 -20.19
CA LEU A 15 6.28 -4.90 -21.19
C LEU A 15 6.34 -5.46 -22.63
N PRO A 16 5.59 -4.87 -23.58
CA PRO A 16 5.83 -5.06 -25.01
C PRO A 16 7.27 -4.70 -25.39
N GLU A 17 7.84 -5.36 -26.40
CA GLU A 17 9.26 -5.15 -26.77
C GLU A 17 9.54 -3.74 -27.32
N GLU A 18 8.52 -3.02 -27.77
CA GLU A 18 8.58 -1.58 -28.03
C GLU A 18 8.88 -0.78 -26.75
N LYS A 19 8.11 -0.98 -25.68
CA LYS A 19 8.33 -0.29 -24.39
C LYS A 19 9.64 -0.72 -23.73
N LYS A 20 10.08 -1.98 -23.90
CA LYS A 20 11.41 -2.46 -23.46
C LYS A 20 12.56 -1.76 -24.21
N ARG A 21 12.43 -1.59 -25.53
CA ARG A 21 13.40 -0.81 -26.33
C ARG A 21 13.40 0.66 -25.95
N TYR A 22 12.23 1.26 -25.70
CA TYR A 22 12.15 2.65 -25.24
C TYR A 22 12.80 2.84 -23.85
N ALA A 23 12.63 1.91 -22.92
CA ALA A 23 13.34 1.93 -21.64
C ALA A 23 14.87 1.79 -21.79
N ARG A 24 15.36 1.00 -22.76
CA ARG A 24 16.80 0.95 -23.11
C ARG A 24 17.28 2.26 -23.72
N PHE A 25 16.49 2.90 -24.57
CA PHE A 25 16.79 4.22 -25.14
C PHE A 25 16.90 5.32 -24.06
N VAL A 26 15.94 5.37 -23.12
CA VAL A 26 15.99 6.30 -21.98
C VAL A 26 17.23 6.06 -21.12
N PHE A 27 17.69 4.81 -20.96
CA PHE A 27 18.96 4.51 -20.28
C PHE A 27 20.17 5.09 -21.03
N SER A 28 20.27 4.89 -22.35
CA SER A 28 21.38 5.43 -23.15
C SER A 28 21.38 6.96 -23.28
N GLU A 29 20.23 7.63 -23.11
CA GLU A 29 20.16 9.10 -23.02
C GLU A 29 20.61 9.64 -21.64
N MET A 30 20.62 8.78 -20.61
CA MET A 30 21.19 9.07 -19.29
C MET A 30 22.69 8.76 -19.25
N ASP A 31 23.12 7.58 -19.72
CA ASP A 31 24.53 7.17 -19.87
C ASP A 31 25.21 7.95 -21.00
N LYS A 32 25.66 9.18 -20.66
CA LYS A 32 26.30 10.10 -21.61
C LYS A 32 27.74 9.73 -21.97
N ASN A 33 28.39 8.92 -21.14
CA ASN A 33 29.82 8.63 -21.29
C ASN A 33 30.06 7.28 -22.00
N GLY A 34 29.05 6.40 -22.00
CA GLY A 34 29.06 5.08 -22.64
C GLY A 34 29.66 3.97 -21.78
N ASP A 35 29.83 4.16 -20.46
CA ASP A 35 30.41 3.16 -19.54
C ASP A 35 29.44 2.01 -19.17
N GLY A 36 28.18 2.12 -19.58
CA GLY A 36 27.14 1.12 -19.34
C GLY A 36 26.40 1.32 -18.01
N LYS A 37 26.57 2.47 -17.36
CA LYS A 37 25.92 2.86 -16.10
C LYS A 37 25.53 4.34 -16.10
N ILE A 38 24.82 4.76 -15.06
CA ILE A 38 24.42 6.15 -14.85
C ILE A 38 24.96 6.63 -13.51
N ASN A 39 25.94 7.54 -13.50
CA ASN A 39 26.43 8.16 -12.27
C ASN A 39 25.49 9.29 -11.79
N LEU A 40 25.71 9.78 -10.56
CA LEU A 40 24.87 10.80 -9.94
C LEU A 40 24.77 12.10 -10.76
N LYS A 41 25.84 12.48 -11.48
CA LYS A 41 25.86 13.70 -12.31
C LYS A 41 24.99 13.53 -13.56
N GLU A 42 25.14 12.43 -14.28
CA GLU A 42 24.30 12.08 -15.44
C GLU A 42 22.81 12.03 -15.07
N PHE A 43 22.47 11.35 -13.97
CA PHE A 43 21.13 11.28 -13.42
C PHE A 43 20.53 12.66 -13.13
N MET A 44 21.28 13.55 -12.48
CA MET A 44 20.85 14.92 -12.21
C MET A 44 20.70 15.75 -13.49
N GLU A 45 21.66 15.68 -14.42
CA GLU A 45 21.62 16.42 -15.68
C GLU A 45 20.45 15.98 -16.57
N TYR A 46 20.11 14.70 -16.59
CA TYR A 46 18.93 14.20 -17.30
C TYR A 46 17.63 14.73 -16.68
N LEU A 47 17.43 14.54 -15.38
CA LEU A 47 16.18 14.92 -14.70
C LEU A 47 15.93 16.43 -14.68
N ASN A 48 16.99 17.25 -14.72
CA ASN A 48 16.88 18.70 -14.86
C ASN A 48 16.45 19.15 -16.27
N LYS A 49 16.77 18.40 -17.33
CA LYS A 49 16.31 18.70 -18.70
C LYS A 49 14.82 18.43 -18.88
N ASP A 50 14.33 17.29 -18.38
CA ASP A 50 12.95 16.82 -18.58
C ASP A 50 11.90 17.57 -17.72
N ASN A 51 12.24 18.72 -17.13
CA ASN A 51 11.46 19.40 -16.07
C ASN A 51 11.13 18.51 -14.85
N ASN A 52 11.77 17.34 -14.72
CA ASN A 52 11.63 16.41 -13.61
C ASN A 52 12.48 16.84 -12.39
N SER A 53 12.61 18.14 -12.13
CA SER A 53 13.41 18.69 -11.02
C SER A 53 12.94 18.20 -9.64
N ALA A 54 11.67 17.82 -9.49
CA ALA A 54 11.15 17.17 -8.29
C ALA A 54 11.77 15.78 -8.01
N LEU A 55 12.35 15.12 -9.02
CA LEU A 55 13.11 13.87 -8.87
C LEU A 55 14.62 14.10 -8.64
N ASN A 56 15.13 15.32 -8.83
CA ASN A 56 16.52 15.67 -8.56
C ASN A 56 16.78 15.71 -7.04
N ASN A 57 17.00 14.54 -6.46
CA ASN A 57 17.15 14.33 -5.03
C ASN A 57 18.24 13.26 -4.78
N PRO A 58 19.38 13.60 -4.14
CA PRO A 58 20.45 12.63 -3.86
C PRO A 58 20.00 11.42 -3.03
N SER A 59 18.94 11.55 -2.21
CA SER A 59 18.37 10.42 -1.48
C SER A 59 17.57 9.46 -2.35
N PHE A 60 17.06 9.93 -3.50
CA PHE A 60 16.38 9.08 -4.48
C PHE A 60 17.37 8.26 -5.29
N PHE A 61 18.47 8.87 -5.75
CA PHE A 61 19.58 8.14 -6.40
C PHE A 61 20.11 7.02 -5.49
N ARG A 62 20.43 7.33 -4.21
CA ARG A 62 20.85 6.32 -3.22
C ARG A 62 19.77 5.30 -2.82
N ALA A 63 18.51 5.51 -3.22
CA ALA A 63 17.47 4.50 -3.07
C ALA A 63 17.42 3.58 -4.31
N LEU A 64 17.75 4.10 -5.49
CA LEU A 64 17.85 3.33 -6.74
C LEU A 64 19.09 2.45 -6.75
N ASP A 65 20.25 2.98 -6.38
CA ASP A 65 21.50 2.24 -6.18
C ASP A 65 21.26 1.11 -5.14
N LYS A 66 21.36 -0.15 -5.56
CA LYS A 66 21.11 -1.34 -4.75
C LYS A 66 22.40 -1.85 -4.12
N ASN A 67 23.48 -1.83 -4.89
CA ASN A 67 24.78 -2.36 -4.52
C ASN A 67 25.68 -1.32 -3.81
N ASN A 68 25.30 -0.03 -3.82
CA ASN A 68 25.99 1.14 -3.26
C ASN A 68 27.33 1.45 -3.96
N ASN A 69 27.44 1.17 -5.26
CA ASN A 69 28.67 1.44 -6.03
C ASN A 69 28.80 2.92 -6.48
N GLY A 70 27.75 3.73 -6.37
CA GLY A 70 27.74 5.15 -6.80
C GLY A 70 27.25 5.41 -8.23
N SER A 71 26.85 4.36 -8.95
CA SER A 71 26.26 4.39 -10.29
C SER A 71 25.14 3.36 -10.42
N LEU A 72 24.15 3.63 -11.26
CA LEU A 72 23.02 2.74 -11.54
C LEU A 72 23.33 1.90 -12.77
N ASP A 73 23.31 0.57 -12.65
CA ASP A 73 23.28 -0.32 -13.83
C ASP A 73 21.89 -0.34 -14.50
N PHE A 74 21.74 -1.10 -15.59
CA PHE A 74 20.46 -1.19 -16.29
C PHE A 74 19.33 -1.83 -15.45
N GLU A 75 19.61 -2.80 -14.56
CA GLU A 75 18.57 -3.36 -13.66
C GLU A 75 18.10 -2.27 -12.68
N GLU A 76 19.04 -1.56 -12.05
CA GLU A 76 18.76 -0.48 -11.11
C GLU A 76 18.02 0.68 -11.79
N ALA A 77 18.37 1.00 -13.03
CA ALA A 77 17.69 2.00 -13.85
C ALA A 77 16.32 1.56 -14.37
N THR A 78 16.03 0.25 -14.53
CA THR A 78 14.65 -0.19 -14.80
C THR A 78 13.70 0.23 -13.66
N VAL A 79 14.20 0.33 -12.42
CA VAL A 79 13.44 0.80 -11.26
C VAL A 79 13.16 2.30 -11.37
N LEU A 80 14.10 3.10 -11.87
CA LEU A 80 13.88 4.53 -12.17
C LEU A 80 12.82 4.71 -13.26
N TYR A 81 13.00 4.04 -14.41
CA TYR A 81 12.04 4.06 -15.51
C TYR A 81 10.63 3.70 -15.02
N TYR A 82 10.52 2.61 -14.26
CA TYR A 82 9.27 2.19 -13.63
C TYR A 82 8.64 3.30 -12.75
N ILE A 83 9.40 3.88 -11.81
CA ILE A 83 8.89 4.92 -10.88
C ILE A 83 8.42 6.17 -11.63
N MET A 84 9.10 6.53 -12.72
CA MET A 84 8.71 7.65 -13.60
C MET A 84 7.39 7.35 -14.33
N GLN A 85 7.28 6.20 -15.02
CA GLN A 85 6.07 5.86 -15.79
C GLN A 85 4.81 5.76 -14.92
N SER A 86 4.93 5.22 -13.70
CA SER A 86 3.78 5.07 -12.78
C SER A 86 3.31 6.36 -12.11
N GLY A 87 4.12 7.42 -12.09
CA GLY A 87 3.88 8.59 -11.26
C GLY A 87 4.06 8.31 -9.75
N ARG A 88 4.93 7.35 -9.40
CA ARG A 88 5.26 7.01 -8.00
C ARG A 88 6.38 7.88 -7.40
N ALA A 89 6.82 8.88 -8.15
CA ALA A 89 7.73 9.96 -7.77
C ALA A 89 7.21 10.81 -6.57
N LEU A 90 7.14 10.21 -5.37
CA LEU A 90 6.54 10.80 -4.18
C LEU A 90 7.59 11.05 -3.10
N PHE A 91 7.54 12.22 -2.46
CA PHE A 91 8.48 12.62 -1.42
C PHE A 91 7.74 13.13 -0.18
N CYS A 92 8.30 12.86 0.99
CA CYS A 92 7.78 13.34 2.27
C CYS A 92 7.81 14.87 2.32
N LYS A 93 6.67 15.54 2.44
CA LYS A 93 6.58 17.01 2.51
C LYS A 93 7.27 17.63 3.73
N SER A 94 7.69 16.81 4.70
CA SER A 94 8.49 17.22 5.86
C SER A 94 10.00 17.01 5.63
N CYS A 95 10.46 15.76 5.47
CA CYS A 95 11.91 15.44 5.44
C CYS A 95 12.48 15.21 4.03
N ASN A 96 11.70 15.41 2.97
CA ASN A 96 12.05 15.20 1.56
C ASN A 96 12.62 13.80 1.21
N THR A 97 12.41 12.79 2.06
CA THR A 97 12.78 11.40 1.75
C THR A 97 11.83 10.80 0.70
N PHE A 98 12.36 9.97 -0.19
CA PHE A 98 11.55 9.27 -1.19
C PHE A 98 10.59 8.27 -0.51
N LEU A 99 9.32 8.32 -0.89
CA LEU A 99 8.24 7.53 -0.30
C LEU A 99 8.11 6.20 -1.03
N THR A 100 9.08 5.33 -0.75
CA THR A 100 9.22 4.02 -1.38
C THR A 100 7.96 3.16 -1.23
N ASP A 101 7.38 3.15 -0.03
CA ASP A 101 6.45 2.12 0.40
C ASP A 101 5.27 2.74 1.18
N VAL A 102 4.97 2.34 2.43
CA VAL A 102 3.80 2.91 3.14
C VAL A 102 4.03 4.38 3.54
N TYR A 103 3.12 5.25 3.10
CA TYR A 103 3.07 6.67 3.46
C TYR A 103 1.67 7.08 3.88
N PHE A 104 1.57 8.20 4.59
CA PHE A 104 0.30 8.82 4.99
C PHE A 104 0.01 10.03 4.09
N SER A 105 -1.25 10.21 3.72
CA SER A 105 -1.76 11.39 2.99
C SER A 105 -2.91 12.03 3.75
N CYS A 106 -3.00 13.36 3.71
CA CYS A 106 -4.19 14.07 4.17
C CYS A 106 -5.35 13.77 3.22
N PHE A 107 -6.46 13.21 3.74
CA PHE A 107 -7.63 12.85 2.93
C PHE A 107 -8.29 14.07 2.28
N HIS A 108 -8.24 15.22 2.96
CA HIS A 108 -8.85 16.48 2.56
C HIS A 108 -8.10 17.03 1.34
N CYS A 109 -6.77 17.14 1.44
CA CYS A 109 -5.90 17.46 0.31
C CYS A 109 -6.00 16.44 -0.84
N PHE A 110 -6.07 15.14 -0.53
CA PHE A 110 -6.17 14.11 -1.57
C PHE A 110 -7.47 14.18 -2.36
N THR A 111 -8.60 14.48 -1.70
CA THR A 111 -9.94 14.55 -2.33
C THR A 111 -10.41 15.97 -2.66
N SER A 112 -9.61 17.00 -2.40
CA SER A 112 -9.83 18.37 -2.87
C SER A 112 -9.91 18.43 -4.40
N LYS A 113 -10.80 19.28 -4.94
CA LYS A 113 -10.87 19.55 -6.38
C LYS A 113 -9.87 20.64 -6.84
N ASP A 114 -9.31 21.40 -5.90
CA ASP A 114 -8.29 22.40 -6.20
C ASP A 114 -6.99 21.71 -6.63
N SER A 115 -6.50 22.06 -7.83
CA SER A 115 -5.27 21.51 -8.41
C SER A 115 -4.00 22.11 -7.80
N THR A 116 -4.08 23.27 -7.14
CA THR A 116 -2.96 23.88 -6.40
C THR A 116 -2.72 23.18 -5.06
N VAL A 117 -3.75 22.52 -4.49
CA VAL A 117 -3.64 21.79 -3.23
C VAL A 117 -2.85 20.50 -3.42
N SER A 118 -1.59 20.55 -3.01
CA SER A 118 -0.70 19.41 -2.82
C SER A 118 -1.38 18.32 -1.98
N THR A 119 -1.36 17.07 -2.47
CA THR A 119 -1.89 15.86 -1.82
C THR A 119 -1.30 15.52 -0.45
N TYR A 120 -0.21 16.21 -0.06
CA TYR A 120 0.42 16.21 1.26
C TYR A 120 0.74 14.81 1.80
N GLU A 121 1.72 14.16 1.16
CA GLU A 121 2.31 12.91 1.60
C GLU A 121 3.39 13.11 2.67
N ILE A 122 3.39 12.27 3.70
CA ILE A 122 4.46 12.20 4.72
C ILE A 122 4.86 10.74 5.00
N CYS A 123 6.15 10.53 5.29
CA CYS A 123 6.68 9.22 5.61
C CYS A 123 6.26 8.76 7.02
N CYS A 124 6.36 7.45 7.27
CA CYS A 124 6.04 6.86 8.57
C CYS A 124 6.77 7.53 9.75
N ASP A 125 8.02 7.98 9.57
CA ASP A 125 8.81 8.59 10.66
C ASP A 125 8.36 10.02 11.00
N CYS A 126 8.04 10.82 9.98
CA CYS A 126 7.52 12.17 10.19
C CYS A 126 6.10 12.12 10.77
N PHE A 127 5.28 11.16 10.33
CA PHE A 127 3.97 10.91 10.94
C PHE A 127 4.10 10.47 12.41
N ARG A 128 4.88 9.41 12.68
CA ARG A 128 5.15 8.87 14.03
C ARG A 128 5.65 9.93 14.99
N GLY A 129 6.66 10.70 14.57
CA GLY A 129 7.30 11.74 15.38
C GLY A 129 6.64 13.12 15.31
N LYS A 130 5.46 13.25 14.69
CA LYS A 130 4.75 14.53 14.45
C LYS A 130 5.64 15.66 13.90
N LYS A 131 6.60 15.32 13.03
CA LYS A 131 7.62 16.25 12.49
C LYS A 131 7.09 17.07 11.30
N PHE A 132 5.86 17.56 11.35
CA PHE A 132 5.20 18.25 10.25
C PHE A 132 4.14 19.22 10.78
N THR A 133 3.90 20.30 10.04
CA THR A 133 2.83 21.28 10.33
C THR A 133 1.85 21.29 9.16
N HIS A 134 0.56 21.14 9.47
CA HIS A 134 -0.52 21.07 8.48
C HIS A 134 -1.80 21.68 9.10
N HIS A 135 -2.92 21.68 8.38
CA HIS A 135 -4.18 22.23 8.88
C HIS A 135 -4.80 21.33 9.97
N ASP A 136 -5.46 21.93 10.98
CA ASP A 136 -5.86 21.23 12.21
C ASP A 136 -6.95 20.17 12.01
N ASP A 137 -7.80 20.31 10.98
CA ASP A 137 -8.82 19.32 10.59
C ASP A 137 -8.26 18.19 9.71
N ALA A 138 -6.94 18.08 9.52
CA ALA A 138 -6.35 17.13 8.59
C ALA A 138 -6.43 15.66 9.06
N THR A 139 -7.46 14.95 8.62
CA THR A 139 -7.50 13.48 8.74
C THR A 139 -6.48 12.83 7.80
N PHE A 140 -5.41 12.29 8.39
CA PHE A 140 -4.40 11.49 7.69
C PHE A 140 -4.80 10.02 7.60
N CYS A 141 -4.59 9.41 6.43
CA CYS A 141 -4.76 7.98 6.23
C CYS A 141 -3.60 7.41 5.42
N ASP A 142 -3.28 6.13 5.66
CA ASP A 142 -2.25 5.45 4.90
C ASP A 142 -2.73 5.11 3.47
N ASN A 143 -1.78 5.01 2.54
CA ASN A 143 -2.06 4.89 1.11
C ASN A 143 -2.91 3.65 0.72
N TYR A 144 -2.88 2.56 1.49
CA TYR A 144 -3.66 1.35 1.21
C TYR A 144 -5.09 1.50 1.72
N THR A 145 -5.27 2.08 2.90
CA THR A 145 -6.58 2.43 3.45
C THR A 145 -7.27 3.45 2.54
N LEU A 146 -6.52 4.43 2.03
CA LEU A 146 -6.98 5.42 1.07
C LEU A 146 -7.39 4.78 -0.28
N LEU A 147 -6.64 3.79 -0.80
CA LEU A 147 -7.06 3.01 -1.97
C LEU A 147 -8.34 2.20 -1.68
N SER A 148 -8.35 1.43 -0.60
CA SER A 148 -9.42 0.49 -0.27
C SER A 148 -10.75 1.20 0.00
N GLN A 149 -10.74 2.25 0.81
CA GLN A 149 -11.95 3.05 1.06
C GLN A 149 -12.27 3.95 -0.16
N GLY A 150 -11.24 4.47 -0.83
CA GLY A 150 -11.34 5.30 -2.03
C GLY A 150 -11.93 4.62 -3.25
N ARG A 151 -11.87 3.28 -3.39
CA ARG A 151 -12.63 2.54 -4.42
C ARG A 151 -14.12 2.92 -4.38
N SER A 152 -14.69 3.08 -3.19
CA SER A 152 -16.11 3.45 -3.04
C SER A 152 -16.42 4.89 -3.47
N LEU A 153 -15.42 5.77 -3.52
CA LEU A 153 -15.51 7.11 -4.12
C LEU A 153 -15.34 7.05 -5.64
N ALA A 154 -14.32 6.33 -6.10
CA ALA A 154 -14.04 6.14 -7.52
C ALA A 154 -15.21 5.49 -8.28
N LEU A 155 -15.90 4.52 -7.67
CA LEU A 155 -17.13 3.91 -8.18
C LEU A 155 -18.35 4.84 -8.17
N ALA A 156 -18.33 5.89 -7.33
CA ALA A 156 -19.40 6.90 -7.27
C ALA A 156 -19.19 8.06 -8.26
N ALA A 157 -18.13 8.02 -9.07
CA ALA A 157 -17.89 8.98 -10.15
C ALA A 157 -18.70 8.61 -11.41
N PRO A 158 -19.03 9.60 -12.27
CA PRO A 158 -19.69 9.37 -13.55
C PRO A 158 -18.97 8.33 -14.42
N PRO A 159 -19.68 7.49 -15.20
CA PRO A 159 -19.07 6.46 -16.05
C PRO A 159 -17.99 7.00 -16.98
N GLU A 160 -18.18 8.20 -17.52
CA GLU A 160 -17.27 8.90 -18.43
C GLU A 160 -15.94 9.20 -17.73
N LYS A 161 -16.01 9.59 -16.46
CA LYS A 161 -14.81 9.86 -15.64
C LYS A 161 -14.07 8.57 -15.29
N ARG A 162 -14.80 7.48 -15.00
CA ARG A 162 -14.20 6.16 -14.78
C ARG A 162 -13.53 5.61 -16.04
N ASN A 163 -14.17 5.73 -17.19
CA ASN A 163 -13.62 5.34 -18.49
C ASN A 163 -12.40 6.18 -18.88
N SER A 164 -12.42 7.49 -18.61
CA SER A 164 -11.25 8.38 -18.77
C SER A 164 -10.07 7.94 -17.89
N VAL A 165 -10.31 7.52 -16.65
CA VAL A 165 -9.27 6.99 -15.76
C VAL A 165 -8.78 5.61 -16.22
N LEU A 166 -9.65 4.71 -16.68
CA LEU A 166 -9.26 3.41 -17.25
C LEU A 166 -8.36 3.57 -18.48
N LYS A 167 -8.71 4.45 -19.43
CA LYS A 167 -7.86 4.73 -20.59
C LYS A 167 -6.50 5.35 -20.19
N LYS A 168 -6.47 6.18 -19.14
CA LYS A 168 -5.19 6.68 -18.60
C LYS A 168 -4.38 5.56 -17.94
N ILE A 169 -5.02 4.66 -17.20
CA ILE A 169 -4.42 3.48 -16.59
C ILE A 169 -3.79 2.57 -17.67
N GLU A 170 -4.50 2.26 -18.75
CA GLU A 170 -4.00 1.52 -19.93
C GLU A 170 -2.66 2.08 -20.46
N MET A 171 -2.51 3.42 -20.48
CA MET A 171 -1.27 4.08 -20.92
C MET A 171 -0.09 3.93 -19.93
N THR A 172 -0.33 3.75 -18.63
CA THR A 172 0.60 4.15 -17.54
C THR A 172 1.29 3.00 -16.76
N VAL A 173 0.87 1.73 -16.88
CA VAL A 173 0.63 0.92 -15.66
C VAL A 173 1.59 -0.19 -15.18
N GLY A 174 1.69 -0.33 -13.83
CA GLY A 174 2.47 -1.31 -13.04
C GLY A 174 3.66 -0.63 -12.35
N VAL A 175 4.25 -0.98 -11.16
CA VAL A 175 4.12 -2.13 -10.21
C VAL A 175 4.54 -1.81 -8.71
N ALA A 176 4.08 -2.60 -7.72
CA ALA A 176 4.13 -2.45 -6.22
C ALA A 176 5.43 -2.35 -5.34
N SER A 177 5.36 -2.77 -4.04
CA SER A 177 6.14 -2.24 -2.88
C SER A 177 6.33 -3.22 -1.68
N VAL A 178 7.19 -2.94 -0.68
CA VAL A 178 7.12 -3.51 0.70
C VAL A 178 7.78 -2.59 1.76
N ALA A 179 7.02 -2.20 2.80
CA ALA A 179 7.54 -1.74 4.10
C ALA A 179 6.49 -1.83 5.25
N LEU A 180 5.65 -2.86 5.25
CA LEU A 180 4.41 -2.91 6.05
C LEU A 180 4.61 -2.73 7.58
N ARG A 181 5.66 -3.32 8.16
CA ARG A 181 5.93 -3.32 9.62
C ARG A 181 6.10 -1.90 10.20
N ARG A 182 6.79 -1.00 9.49
CA ARG A 182 7.10 0.38 9.98
C ARG A 182 5.83 1.23 10.15
N ALA A 183 4.85 1.04 9.26
CA ALA A 183 3.57 1.73 9.33
C ALA A 183 2.67 1.24 10.47
N ALA A 184 2.70 -0.07 10.76
CA ALA A 184 1.94 -0.64 11.88
C ALA A 184 2.40 -0.01 13.21
N GLY A 185 3.71 0.02 13.49
CA GLY A 185 4.25 0.67 14.69
C GLY A 185 3.90 2.17 14.78
N ALA A 186 4.05 2.91 13.67
CA ALA A 186 3.70 4.33 13.60
C ALA A 186 2.20 4.59 13.85
N PHE A 187 1.31 3.72 13.35
CA PHE A 187 -0.13 3.79 13.58
C PHE A 187 -0.49 3.47 15.04
N TYR A 188 0.08 2.40 15.63
CA TYR A 188 -0.18 2.00 17.02
C TYR A 188 0.08 3.12 18.03
N GLU A 189 1.19 3.85 17.89
CA GLU A 189 1.58 4.91 18.83
C GLU A 189 0.60 6.09 18.84
N GLN A 190 0.02 6.42 17.69
CA GLN A 190 -0.96 7.50 17.53
C GLN A 190 -2.39 7.09 17.93
N LEU A 191 -2.66 5.81 18.22
CA LEU A 191 -3.98 5.38 18.70
C LEU A 191 -4.32 5.99 20.07
N PRO A 192 -5.59 6.34 20.34
CA PRO A 192 -6.08 6.65 21.68
C PRO A 192 -5.78 5.52 22.69
N GLU A 193 -5.53 5.85 23.95
CA GLU A 193 -5.20 4.83 24.98
C GLU A 193 -6.29 3.78 25.21
N LYS A 194 -7.55 4.12 24.94
CA LYS A 194 -8.69 3.17 24.92
C LYS A 194 -8.48 2.04 23.90
N GLU A 195 -7.81 2.35 22.80
CA GLU A 195 -7.64 1.49 21.62
C GLU A 195 -6.34 0.68 21.72
N LYS A 196 -5.26 1.27 22.26
CA LYS A 196 -4.08 0.51 22.71
C LYS A 196 -4.45 -0.54 23.77
N LYS A 197 -5.31 -0.18 24.72
CA LYS A 197 -5.89 -1.13 25.71
C LYS A 197 -6.74 -2.22 25.03
N ALA A 198 -7.48 -1.90 23.98
CA ALA A 198 -8.25 -2.90 23.21
C ALA A 198 -7.34 -3.87 22.44
N ALA A 199 -6.27 -3.40 21.79
CA ALA A 199 -5.27 -4.25 21.13
C ALA A 199 -4.57 -5.19 22.12
N ARG A 200 -4.12 -4.67 23.28
CA ARG A 200 -3.55 -5.48 24.38
C ARG A 200 -4.55 -6.51 24.93
N LYS A 201 -5.85 -6.20 24.99
CA LYS A 201 -6.90 -7.16 25.36
C LYS A 201 -7.14 -8.23 24.29
N ALA A 202 -7.03 -7.87 23.00
CA ALA A 202 -7.15 -8.82 21.90
C ALA A 202 -5.97 -9.81 21.86
N PHE A 203 -4.74 -9.33 22.10
CA PHE A 203 -3.54 -10.16 22.25
C PHE A 203 -3.73 -11.20 23.37
N LYS A 204 -4.02 -10.73 24.60
CA LYS A 204 -4.31 -11.58 25.78
C LYS A 204 -5.56 -12.46 25.66
N ALA A 205 -6.36 -12.29 24.60
CA ALA A 205 -7.49 -13.14 24.27
C ALA A 205 -7.15 -14.19 23.21
N MET A 206 -6.02 -14.06 22.51
CA MET A 206 -5.50 -15.01 21.53
C MET A 206 -4.47 -15.93 22.19
N ASP A 207 -3.42 -15.36 22.78
CA ASP A 207 -2.56 -16.00 23.81
C ASP A 207 -3.44 -16.75 24.84
N LYS A 208 -3.29 -18.08 24.94
CA LYS A 208 -4.06 -18.95 25.85
C LYS A 208 -3.22 -19.45 27.02
N ASN A 209 -1.97 -19.80 26.80
CA ASN A 209 -1.07 -20.34 27.83
C ASN A 209 -0.48 -19.24 28.75
N ARG A 210 -0.51 -17.96 28.31
CA ARG A 210 0.08 -16.79 28.94
C ARG A 210 1.61 -16.77 28.96
N ASP A 211 2.25 -17.36 27.95
CA ASP A 211 3.70 -17.26 27.76
C ASP A 211 4.16 -15.89 27.22
N GLY A 212 3.22 -15.03 26.81
CA GLY A 212 3.49 -13.69 26.28
C GLY A 212 3.66 -13.63 24.77
N GLN A 213 3.47 -14.75 24.07
CA GLN A 213 3.53 -14.90 22.62
C GLN A 213 2.21 -15.51 22.10
N ILE A 214 2.12 -15.73 20.78
CA ILE A 214 0.99 -16.42 20.14
C ILE A 214 1.53 -17.50 19.21
N SER A 215 1.36 -18.77 19.56
CA SER A 215 1.71 -19.87 18.67
C SER A 215 0.79 -19.93 17.45
N LEU A 216 1.26 -20.55 16.35
CA LEU A 216 0.43 -20.84 15.17
C LEU A 216 -0.87 -21.59 15.53
N ARG A 217 -0.87 -22.43 16.56
CA ARG A 217 -2.06 -23.16 17.03
C ARG A 217 -3.08 -22.21 17.65
N GLU A 218 -2.66 -21.25 18.45
CA GLU A 218 -3.54 -20.25 19.08
C GLU A 218 -4.07 -19.23 18.09
N TYR A 219 -3.20 -18.75 17.18
CA TYR A 219 -3.56 -17.93 16.02
C TYR A 219 -4.71 -18.57 15.23
N MET A 220 -4.53 -19.81 14.79
CA MET A 220 -5.52 -20.56 14.00
C MET A 220 -6.82 -20.81 14.78
N LYS A 221 -6.71 -21.16 16.08
CA LYS A 221 -7.87 -21.42 16.95
C LYS A 221 -8.67 -20.14 17.22
N TYR A 222 -8.00 -19.01 17.41
CA TYR A 222 -8.62 -17.70 17.63
C TYR A 222 -9.32 -17.18 16.38
N LEU A 223 -8.65 -17.17 15.22
CA LEU A 223 -9.24 -16.68 13.97
C LEU A 223 -10.42 -17.54 13.50
N LYS A 224 -10.34 -18.87 13.64
CA LYS A 224 -11.50 -19.76 13.43
C LYS A 224 -12.65 -19.45 14.39
N LYS A 225 -12.39 -19.27 15.70
CA LYS A 225 -13.40 -18.86 16.68
C LYS A 225 -14.02 -17.48 16.38
N LYS A 226 -13.28 -16.58 15.71
CA LYS A 226 -13.74 -15.27 15.28
C LYS A 226 -14.38 -15.24 13.87
N LYS A 227 -14.47 -16.39 13.19
CA LYS A 227 -14.96 -16.52 11.79
C LYS A 227 -14.20 -15.64 10.78
N VAL A 228 -12.92 -15.34 11.04
CA VAL A 228 -12.04 -14.62 10.11
C VAL A 228 -11.16 -15.63 9.37
N THR A 229 -11.80 -16.45 8.53
CA THR A 229 -11.18 -17.59 7.84
C THR A 229 -10.10 -17.18 6.85
N ASP A 230 -10.28 -16.05 6.18
CA ASP A 230 -9.38 -15.57 5.11
C ASP A 230 -7.97 -15.30 5.65
N LEU A 231 -7.88 -14.98 6.96
CA LEU A 231 -6.61 -14.77 7.64
C LEU A 231 -6.02 -16.05 8.28
N THR A 232 -6.54 -17.24 7.97
CA THR A 232 -6.01 -18.53 8.49
C THR A 232 -4.93 -19.17 7.60
N HIS A 233 -4.45 -18.47 6.57
CA HIS A 233 -3.38 -18.99 5.71
C HIS A 233 -2.01 -18.90 6.39
N GLN A 234 -1.25 -20.00 6.43
CA GLN A 234 0.02 -20.07 7.18
C GLN A 234 1.09 -19.09 6.65
N SER A 235 1.01 -18.66 5.40
CA SER A 235 1.90 -17.63 4.85
C SER A 235 1.76 -16.27 5.55
N ILE A 236 0.61 -15.98 6.17
CA ILE A 236 0.39 -14.74 6.93
C ILE A 236 1.15 -14.83 8.24
N PHE A 237 1.05 -15.96 8.93
CA PHE A 237 1.79 -16.21 10.17
C PHE A 237 3.30 -16.02 9.95
N ARG A 238 3.87 -16.67 8.92
CA ARG A 238 5.29 -16.49 8.51
C ARG A 238 5.64 -15.10 7.98
N ALA A 239 4.66 -14.23 7.70
CA ALA A 239 4.89 -12.84 7.32
C ALA A 239 4.72 -11.86 8.50
N LEU A 240 4.25 -12.36 9.65
CA LEU A 240 4.11 -11.66 10.92
C LEU A 240 5.28 -12.01 11.85
N ASP A 241 5.60 -13.31 11.95
CA ASP A 241 6.83 -13.85 12.52
C ASP A 241 8.04 -13.20 11.81
N LYS A 242 8.96 -12.60 12.56
CA LYS A 242 10.05 -11.75 12.06
C LYS A 242 11.43 -12.35 12.27
N ASP A 243 11.60 -13.09 13.36
CA ASP A 243 12.82 -13.80 13.73
C ASP A 243 12.74 -15.30 13.43
N ASP A 244 11.62 -15.78 12.87
CA ASP A 244 11.31 -17.16 12.49
C ASP A 244 11.26 -18.11 13.71
N ASN A 245 10.84 -17.58 14.87
CA ASN A 245 10.78 -18.34 16.13
C ASN A 245 9.57 -19.29 16.23
N GLY A 246 8.59 -19.18 15.32
CA GLY A 246 7.39 -20.02 15.27
C GLY A 246 6.21 -19.52 16.11
N SER A 247 6.35 -18.35 16.74
CA SER A 247 5.38 -17.65 17.56
C SER A 247 5.28 -16.18 17.12
N LEU A 248 4.29 -15.43 17.63
CA LEU A 248 4.19 -13.98 17.40
C LEU A 248 4.26 -13.22 18.73
N ASP A 249 5.16 -12.25 18.85
CA ASP A 249 5.20 -11.31 19.96
C ASP A 249 4.08 -10.24 19.87
N PHE A 250 4.06 -9.28 20.80
CA PHE A 250 3.04 -8.23 20.80
C PHE A 250 3.16 -7.23 19.62
N GLU A 251 4.36 -6.94 19.12
CA GLU A 251 4.56 -6.03 17.98
C GLU A 251 4.22 -6.72 16.65
N GLU A 252 4.52 -8.00 16.53
CA GLU A 252 4.19 -8.86 15.38
C GLU A 252 2.70 -9.15 15.32
N ALA A 253 2.08 -9.51 16.44
CA ALA A 253 0.63 -9.65 16.54
C ALA A 253 -0.08 -8.29 16.39
N PHE A 254 0.57 -7.16 16.70
CA PHE A 254 0.01 -5.85 16.35
C PHE A 254 -0.11 -5.68 14.83
N LEU A 255 0.87 -6.15 14.04
CA LEU A 255 0.77 -6.09 12.58
C LEU A 255 -0.45 -6.89 12.05
N LEU A 256 -0.79 -8.02 12.66
CA LEU A 256 -2.04 -8.73 12.35
C LEU A 256 -3.27 -7.82 12.57
N PHE A 257 -3.34 -7.16 13.72
CA PHE A 257 -4.46 -6.25 14.02
C PHE A 257 -4.51 -5.07 13.05
N TYR A 258 -3.36 -4.52 12.63
CA TYR A 258 -3.28 -3.48 11.60
C TYR A 258 -3.81 -3.98 10.24
N ILE A 259 -3.42 -5.18 9.81
CA ILE A 259 -3.92 -5.82 8.56
C ILE A 259 -5.44 -6.04 8.64
N MET A 260 -5.94 -6.57 9.77
CA MET A 260 -7.37 -6.79 10.02
C MET A 260 -8.18 -5.48 9.98
N GLN A 261 -7.63 -4.39 10.52
CA GLN A 261 -8.35 -3.12 10.66
C GLN A 261 -8.35 -2.29 9.37
N SER A 262 -7.21 -2.19 8.69
CA SER A 262 -7.05 -1.44 7.44
C SER A 262 -7.66 -2.11 6.20
N GLY A 263 -8.01 -3.41 6.29
CA GLY A 263 -8.47 -4.18 5.14
C GLY A 263 -7.33 -4.67 4.22
N ARG A 264 -6.06 -4.50 4.62
CA ARG A 264 -4.86 -4.95 3.89
C ARG A 264 -4.68 -6.48 3.80
N GLY A 265 -5.70 -7.27 4.14
CA GLY A 265 -5.71 -8.73 4.01
C GLY A 265 -5.87 -9.16 2.55
N VAL A 266 -4.91 -8.81 1.69
CA VAL A 266 -4.96 -9.07 0.25
C VAL A 266 -4.17 -10.35 -0.07
N PHE A 267 -4.79 -11.24 -0.85
CA PHE A 267 -4.25 -12.55 -1.21
C PHE A 267 -4.24 -12.73 -2.72
N CYS A 268 -3.17 -13.29 -3.26
CA CYS A 268 -3.07 -13.55 -4.69
C CYS A 268 -4.16 -14.55 -5.13
N LYS A 269 -5.04 -14.14 -6.05
CA LYS A 269 -6.13 -14.96 -6.59
C LYS A 269 -5.67 -16.17 -7.42
N SER A 270 -4.36 -16.30 -7.68
CA SER A 270 -3.76 -17.52 -8.23
C SER A 270 -3.09 -18.38 -7.15
N CYS A 271 -2.04 -17.89 -6.47
CA CYS A 271 -1.21 -18.72 -5.59
C CYS A 271 -1.57 -18.65 -4.10
N THR A 272 -2.62 -17.92 -3.71
CA THR A 272 -3.08 -17.68 -2.32
C THR A 272 -2.08 -17.01 -1.37
N THR A 273 -0.86 -16.69 -1.83
CA THR A 273 0.14 -15.94 -1.05
C THR A 273 -0.42 -14.59 -0.58
N PHE A 274 -0.21 -14.30 0.70
CA PHE A 274 -0.50 -13.00 1.31
C PHE A 274 0.40 -11.91 0.73
N MET A 275 -0.17 -10.74 0.43
CA MET A 275 0.52 -9.65 -0.27
C MET A 275 0.68 -8.43 0.65
N PRO A 276 1.73 -8.39 1.50
CA PRO A 276 1.92 -7.34 2.52
C PRO A 276 2.25 -5.96 1.93
N GLY A 277 2.59 -5.88 0.64
CA GLY A 277 2.82 -4.59 0.00
C GLY A 277 2.48 -4.60 -1.50
N ALA A 278 3.23 -5.34 -2.30
CA ALA A 278 3.12 -5.31 -3.75
C ALA A 278 1.98 -6.21 -4.22
N TYR A 279 1.04 -5.63 -4.99
CA TYR A 279 0.13 -6.42 -5.79
C TYR A 279 -0.37 -5.64 -6.99
N PHE A 280 -0.85 -6.40 -7.97
CA PHE A 280 -1.66 -5.92 -9.08
C PHE A 280 -3.12 -6.25 -8.82
N SER A 281 -4.03 -5.41 -9.26
CA SER A 281 -5.48 -5.62 -9.36
C SER A 281 -5.89 -5.43 -10.82
N CYS A 282 -6.86 -6.20 -11.32
CA CYS A 282 -7.51 -5.87 -12.59
C CYS A 282 -8.22 -4.50 -12.47
N SER A 283 -7.84 -3.53 -13.30
CA SER A 283 -8.37 -2.16 -13.21
C SER A 283 -9.85 -2.10 -13.59
N GLU A 284 -10.24 -2.94 -14.55
CA GLU A 284 -11.58 -3.10 -15.07
C GLU A 284 -12.50 -3.70 -13.98
N CYS A 285 -12.02 -4.66 -13.19
CA CYS A 285 -12.69 -5.14 -11.98
C CYS A 285 -12.73 -4.08 -10.86
N PHE A 286 -11.68 -3.27 -10.69
CA PHE A 286 -11.66 -2.19 -9.70
C PHE A 286 -12.76 -1.14 -9.98
N PHE A 287 -12.96 -0.76 -11.24
CA PHE A 287 -13.93 0.27 -11.67
C PHE A 287 -15.34 -0.25 -12.04
N ARG A 288 -15.52 -1.57 -12.19
CA ARG A 288 -16.84 -2.21 -12.35
C ARG A 288 -17.60 -2.20 -11.01
N VAL A 289 -18.85 -1.76 -11.05
CA VAL A 289 -19.72 -1.60 -9.87
C VAL A 289 -20.06 -2.97 -9.27
N ASP A 290 -20.44 -3.91 -10.14
CA ASP A 290 -20.98 -5.23 -9.80
C ASP A 290 -19.87 -6.28 -9.62
N SER A 291 -18.65 -5.84 -9.29
CA SER A 291 -17.48 -6.72 -9.18
C SER A 291 -17.07 -6.91 -7.72
N GLU A 292 -17.38 -8.11 -7.21
CA GLU A 292 -17.13 -8.54 -5.82
C GLU A 292 -15.65 -8.58 -5.43
N SER A 293 -14.74 -8.67 -6.41
CA SER A 293 -13.28 -8.63 -6.23
C SER A 293 -12.64 -7.74 -7.29
N THR A 294 -11.49 -7.14 -6.99
CA THR A 294 -10.67 -6.40 -7.95
C THR A 294 -9.61 -7.29 -8.61
N TYR A 295 -9.70 -8.61 -8.40
CA TYR A 295 -8.80 -9.67 -8.87
C TYR A 295 -7.32 -9.36 -8.62
N GLU A 296 -6.91 -9.59 -7.38
CA GLU A 296 -5.62 -9.17 -6.84
C GLU A 296 -4.55 -10.29 -7.01
N ILE A 297 -3.38 -10.00 -7.58
CA ILE A 297 -2.30 -10.97 -7.83
C ILE A 297 -0.90 -10.44 -7.47
N CYS A 298 0.00 -11.33 -7.03
CA CYS A 298 1.35 -10.96 -6.60
C CYS A 298 2.30 -10.75 -7.79
N CYS A 299 3.41 -10.05 -7.55
CA CYS A 299 4.43 -9.78 -8.57
C CYS A 299 4.92 -11.04 -9.29
N ASP A 300 5.15 -12.14 -8.57
CA ASP A 300 5.71 -13.36 -9.15
C ASP A 300 4.71 -14.07 -10.06
N CYS A 301 3.42 -14.07 -9.69
CA CYS A 301 2.34 -14.59 -10.53
C CYS A 301 2.10 -13.69 -11.75
N TYR A 302 2.15 -12.37 -11.59
CA TYR A 302 2.01 -11.46 -12.73
C TYR A 302 3.18 -11.59 -13.71
N GLY A 303 4.43 -11.37 -13.26
CA GLY A 303 5.63 -11.40 -14.11
C GLY A 303 5.83 -12.75 -14.79
N GLY A 304 5.57 -13.85 -14.07
CA GLY A 304 5.58 -15.20 -14.63
C GLY A 304 4.29 -15.62 -15.35
N LYS A 305 3.31 -14.72 -15.53
CA LYS A 305 1.99 -14.98 -16.17
C LYS A 305 1.22 -16.19 -15.62
N ARG A 306 1.45 -16.53 -14.34
CA ARG A 306 0.79 -17.63 -13.62
C ARG A 306 -0.52 -17.16 -13.01
N TYR A 307 -1.53 -16.92 -13.86
CA TYR A 307 -2.91 -16.61 -13.45
C TYR A 307 -3.88 -16.79 -14.64
N THR A 308 -5.18 -16.95 -14.35
CA THR A 308 -6.23 -17.04 -15.37
C THR A 308 -7.32 -16.02 -15.07
N HIS A 309 -7.47 -15.05 -15.96
CA HIS A 309 -8.42 -13.93 -15.83
C HIS A 309 -9.02 -13.58 -17.19
N HIS A 310 -9.96 -12.61 -17.25
CA HIS A 310 -10.58 -12.24 -18.52
C HIS A 310 -9.57 -11.63 -19.51
N GLY A 311 -9.81 -11.84 -20.81
CA GLY A 311 -9.01 -11.23 -21.88
C GLY A 311 -9.02 -9.70 -21.82
N GLY A 312 -7.96 -9.07 -22.29
CA GLY A 312 -7.82 -7.62 -22.35
C GLY A 312 -7.67 -6.90 -21.00
N ALA A 313 -7.52 -7.62 -19.88
CA ALA A 313 -7.44 -7.01 -18.55
C ALA A 313 -6.13 -6.22 -18.31
N THR A 314 -6.26 -4.95 -17.92
CA THR A 314 -5.17 -4.06 -17.55
C THR A 314 -4.88 -4.18 -16.05
N PHE A 315 -3.72 -4.73 -15.70
CA PHE A 315 -3.37 -5.00 -14.31
C PHE A 315 -2.76 -3.79 -13.60
N CYS A 316 -3.62 -3.06 -12.90
CA CYS A 316 -3.37 -1.93 -11.99
C CYS A 316 -2.55 -2.26 -10.73
N ASP A 317 -1.29 -1.82 -10.58
CA ASP A 317 -0.64 -1.93 -9.26
C ASP A 317 -1.24 -1.00 -8.22
N ASN A 318 -1.20 -1.39 -6.95
CA ASN A 318 -1.90 -0.68 -5.88
C ASN A 318 -1.49 0.79 -5.67
N TYR A 319 -0.31 1.23 -6.11
CA TYR A 319 0.15 2.62 -5.96
C TYR A 319 -0.27 3.45 -7.17
N THR A 320 -0.03 2.95 -8.38
CA THR A 320 -0.50 3.59 -9.61
C THR A 320 -2.03 3.65 -9.65
N LEU A 321 -2.71 2.60 -9.20
CA LEU A 321 -4.17 2.50 -9.17
C LEU A 321 -4.75 3.58 -8.26
N LEU A 322 -4.17 3.78 -7.07
CA LEU A 322 -4.52 4.89 -6.18
C LEU A 322 -4.33 6.25 -6.87
N ARG A 323 -3.16 6.47 -7.48
CA ARG A 323 -2.77 7.76 -8.06
C ARG A 323 -3.66 8.14 -9.25
N GLN A 324 -3.91 7.22 -10.18
CA GLN A 324 -4.79 7.49 -11.32
C GLN A 324 -6.27 7.56 -10.89
N SER A 325 -6.69 6.76 -9.90
CA SER A 325 -8.06 6.81 -9.35
C SER A 325 -8.38 8.13 -8.64
N ARG A 326 -7.40 8.92 -8.17
CA ARG A 326 -7.64 10.22 -7.49
C ARG A 326 -8.67 11.07 -8.23
N SER A 327 -8.56 11.18 -9.56
CA SER A 327 -9.46 12.04 -10.34
C SER A 327 -10.89 11.52 -10.46
N ALA A 328 -11.14 10.23 -10.24
CA ALA A 328 -12.50 9.72 -10.02
C ALA A 328 -12.96 9.98 -8.58
N MET A 329 -12.09 9.77 -7.58
CA MET A 329 -12.41 10.02 -6.16
C MET A 329 -12.79 11.50 -5.88
N GLN A 330 -12.16 12.46 -6.58
CA GLN A 330 -12.46 13.89 -6.52
C GLN A 330 -13.87 14.22 -7.05
N GLU A 331 -14.40 13.43 -8.00
CA GLU A 331 -15.75 13.59 -8.57
C GLU A 331 -16.85 12.90 -7.75
N ALA A 332 -16.52 12.19 -6.68
CA ALA A 332 -17.52 11.62 -5.79
C ALA A 332 -18.33 12.74 -5.08
N PRO A 333 -19.67 12.57 -4.93
CA PRO A 333 -20.51 13.52 -4.19
C PRO A 333 -19.97 13.82 -2.79
N VAL A 334 -20.13 15.06 -2.31
CA VAL A 334 -19.63 15.49 -0.99
C VAL A 334 -20.20 14.60 0.12
N THR A 335 -21.47 14.22 0.05
CA THR A 335 -22.10 13.27 0.98
C THR A 335 -21.42 11.90 1.01
N LYS A 336 -20.93 11.41 -0.13
CA LYS A 336 -20.17 10.16 -0.24
C LYS A 336 -18.75 10.32 0.31
N ARG A 337 -18.07 11.44 0.00
CA ARG A 337 -16.75 11.78 0.55
C ARG A 337 -16.82 11.90 2.08
N ASN A 338 -17.80 12.62 2.62
CA ASN A 338 -18.02 12.73 4.07
C ASN A 338 -18.35 11.38 4.71
N LYS A 339 -19.11 10.49 4.05
CA LYS A 339 -19.38 9.13 4.57
C LYS A 339 -18.12 8.24 4.60
N VAL A 340 -17.18 8.44 3.68
CA VAL A 340 -15.88 7.75 3.68
C VAL A 340 -14.93 8.37 4.70
N LEU A 341 -14.85 9.69 4.77
CA LEU A 341 -14.09 10.42 5.79
C LEU A 341 -14.51 9.98 7.20
N GLN A 342 -15.83 9.97 7.48
CA GLN A 342 -16.38 9.42 8.71
C GLN A 342 -16.07 7.93 8.96
N ASN A 343 -15.62 7.14 7.98
CA ASN A 343 -15.19 5.74 8.18
C ASN A 343 -13.66 5.60 8.31
N ILE A 344 -12.93 6.69 8.12
CA ILE A 344 -11.50 6.86 8.41
C ILE A 344 -11.33 7.53 9.78
N GLU A 345 -12.15 8.54 10.10
CA GLU A 345 -12.17 9.31 11.36
C GLU A 345 -12.80 8.56 12.53
N LYS A 346 -13.90 7.84 12.29
CA LYS A 346 -14.29 6.79 13.23
C LYS A 346 -13.12 5.82 13.32
N PRO A 347 -12.76 5.32 14.51
CA PRO A 347 -11.89 4.16 14.66
C PRO A 347 -12.64 2.87 14.25
N THR A 348 -13.11 2.82 13.00
CA THR A 348 -13.74 1.68 12.33
C THR A 348 -12.66 0.91 11.57
N ARG A 349 -12.04 -0.11 12.18
CA ARG A 349 -12.77 -1.31 12.60
C ARG A 349 -12.81 -1.61 14.11
N ILE A 350 -12.19 -0.80 14.97
CA ILE A 350 -12.29 -1.02 16.42
C ILE A 350 -13.76 -0.94 16.87
N VAL A 351 -14.55 0.09 16.54
CA VAL A 351 -15.91 0.19 17.11
C VAL A 351 -16.82 -0.97 16.73
N ILE A 352 -16.92 -1.40 15.46
CA ILE A 352 -17.86 -2.48 15.07
C ILE A 352 -17.41 -3.86 15.59
N LEU A 353 -16.10 -4.18 15.50
CA LEU A 353 -15.61 -5.45 16.04
C LEU A 353 -15.54 -5.44 17.57
N VAL A 354 -15.30 -4.29 18.22
CA VAL A 354 -15.25 -4.19 19.68
C VAL A 354 -16.63 -3.97 20.32
N THR A 355 -17.64 -3.39 19.66
CA THR A 355 -19.02 -3.51 20.16
C THR A 355 -19.54 -4.93 19.97
N GLY A 356 -19.28 -5.58 18.83
CA GLY A 356 -19.58 -7.00 18.65
C GLY A 356 -18.85 -7.92 19.65
N ILE A 357 -17.59 -7.61 19.98
CA ILE A 357 -16.82 -8.34 21.01
C ILE A 357 -17.27 -7.96 22.44
N LEU A 358 -17.74 -6.74 22.70
CA LEU A 358 -18.21 -6.32 24.02
C LEU A 358 -19.64 -6.78 24.32
N SER A 359 -20.54 -6.87 23.33
CA SER A 359 -21.84 -7.52 23.51
C SER A 359 -21.62 -9.01 23.80
N LEU A 360 -20.84 -9.70 22.95
CA LEU A 360 -20.44 -11.09 23.17
C LEU A 360 -19.58 -11.33 24.44
N ILE A 361 -19.13 -10.28 25.14
CA ILE A 361 -18.50 -10.40 26.47
C ILE A 361 -19.52 -10.16 27.59
N ARG A 362 -20.56 -9.34 27.39
CA ARG A 362 -21.71 -9.25 28.31
C ARG A 362 -22.47 -10.57 28.36
N ASP A 363 -22.74 -11.17 27.21
CA ASP A 363 -23.49 -12.42 27.10
C ASP A 363 -22.78 -13.62 27.78
N ILE A 364 -21.44 -13.57 27.87
CA ILE A 364 -20.62 -14.57 28.57
C ILE A 364 -20.55 -14.31 30.09
N GLY A 365 -20.84 -13.09 30.55
CA GLY A 365 -20.86 -12.72 31.98
C GLY A 365 -22.20 -12.97 32.70
N GLY A 366 -23.29 -13.25 31.96
CA GLY A 366 -24.64 -13.33 32.52
C GLY A 366 -25.06 -14.68 33.12
N HIS A 367 -24.27 -15.75 32.94
CA HIS A 367 -24.68 -17.12 33.29
C HIS A 367 -23.88 -17.75 34.46
N PHE A 368 -23.53 -16.95 35.46
CA PHE A 368 -23.01 -17.44 36.76
C PHE A 368 -23.49 -16.58 37.93
N HIS A 369 -24.81 -16.50 38.13
CA HIS A 369 -25.45 -16.19 39.41
C HIS A 369 -26.71 -17.07 39.53
N GLY A 370 -26.67 -18.00 40.47
CA GLY A 370 -27.66 -19.05 40.75
C GLY A 370 -27.10 -19.98 41.81
#